data_AF-A0A661N605-F1
#
_entry.id   AF-A0A661N605-F1
#
_cell.length_a   1.000
_cell.length_b   1.000
_cell.length_c   1.000
_cell.angle_alpha   90.00
_cell.angle_beta   90.00
_cell.angle_gamma   90.00
#
_symmetry.space_group_name_H-M   'P 1'
#
loop_
_entity.id
_entity.type
_entity.pdbx_description
1 polymer ?
#
loop_
_entity_poly.entity_id
_entity_poly.type
_entity_poly.pdbx_seq_one_letter_code
_entity_poly.pdbx_strand_id
1 'polypeptide(L)'
;MALTDAQFRSLSAHIAELVGIHIGAEKRWLLAARVTARLAAVGETNERRYVDHVLDPAGAEELGHLVEALRVGETQFYRHASQLRAIRRVALPEIIARRERDGTRTIRVWSAGCATGEEPYTLAMMLDAALRSTSRLSFEILATDLSGPALDVARRGRYRAGATRAVPREVMKTAFVVHGDEVEVRPALRQRIRFEEKNLLDARYPRGFDLVLCRNVLIYFGRATQREVLARLSASVVPGGYLALGYTERLDAGDGELLPLRTDDGVLYRRADGATRVVVPKSEPKAELMRASGATLLRRDDTLPRRTSRPPSHPQRPDERIAREPGDRHAKDRSAEAKTATRSAGQHTAPPHLEGELTGDSGALAARAAVAPLLAGVIEPPVLSVAGLLYADREVSRILARAAAAIAAHGTPLSITGASEGVRRFLVRSHVVPPAVLTESSKS
;
A
#
# COMPACT_ATOMS: atom_id res chain seq x y z
N MET A 1 27.83 -12.91 -12.42
CA MET A 1 27.47 -14.31 -12.71
C MET A 1 26.26 -14.33 -13.63
N ALA A 2 26.11 -15.34 -14.48
CA ALA A 2 25.00 -15.42 -15.43
C ALA A 2 24.57 -16.89 -15.64
N LEU A 3 23.59 -17.32 -14.83
CA LEU A 3 22.96 -18.65 -14.93
C LEU A 3 22.58 -18.95 -16.39
N THR A 4 22.89 -20.16 -16.86
CA THR A 4 22.42 -20.63 -18.17
C THR A 4 20.90 -20.82 -18.19
N ASP A 5 20.35 -20.94 -19.39
CA ASP A 5 18.91 -21.13 -19.61
C ASP A 5 18.36 -22.39 -18.96
N ALA A 6 19.12 -23.48 -18.98
CA ALA A 6 18.77 -24.73 -18.32
C ALA A 6 18.80 -24.58 -16.79
N GLN A 7 19.90 -24.06 -16.24
CA GLN A 7 20.05 -23.85 -14.79
C GLN A 7 18.97 -22.92 -14.23
N PHE A 8 18.66 -21.81 -14.91
CA PHE A 8 17.61 -20.89 -14.50
C PHE A 8 16.23 -21.59 -14.45
N ARG A 9 15.88 -22.38 -15.48
CA ARG A 9 14.62 -23.12 -15.50
C ARG A 9 14.55 -24.18 -14.41
N SER A 10 15.59 -25.00 -14.25
CA SER A 10 15.62 -26.06 -13.24
C SER A 10 15.53 -25.52 -11.81
N LEU A 11 16.33 -24.50 -11.46
CA LEU A 11 16.27 -23.86 -10.14
C LEU A 11 14.90 -23.23 -9.88
N SER A 12 14.36 -22.48 -10.86
CA SER A 12 13.04 -21.82 -10.71
C SER A 12 11.89 -22.83 -10.59
N ALA A 13 12.00 -24.00 -11.23
CA ALA A 13 11.05 -25.09 -11.07
C ALA A 13 11.14 -25.72 -9.67
N HIS A 14 12.34 -26.07 -9.20
CA HIS A 14 12.56 -26.68 -7.88
C HIS A 14 12.11 -25.75 -6.74
N ILE A 15 12.36 -24.44 -6.87
CA ILE A 15 11.90 -23.42 -5.91
C ILE A 15 10.36 -23.27 -5.94
N ALA A 16 9.74 -23.31 -7.12
CA ALA A 16 8.29 -23.26 -7.25
C ALA A 16 7.60 -24.53 -6.73
N GLU A 17 8.24 -25.70 -6.87
CA GLU A 17 7.75 -26.97 -6.33
C GLU A 17 7.85 -27.02 -4.79
N LEU A 18 9.00 -26.65 -4.22
CA LEU A 18 9.22 -26.71 -2.78
C LEU A 18 8.39 -25.67 -2.00
N VAL A 19 8.29 -24.43 -2.50
CA VAL A 19 7.73 -23.29 -1.73
C VAL A 19 6.79 -22.38 -2.52
N GLY A 20 6.42 -22.75 -3.75
CA GLY A 20 5.42 -22.02 -4.55
C GLY A 20 5.93 -20.72 -5.19
N ILE A 21 7.14 -20.27 -4.85
CA ILE A 21 7.68 -18.98 -5.29
C ILE A 21 8.01 -19.04 -6.79
N HIS A 22 7.25 -18.29 -7.59
CA HIS A 22 7.45 -18.22 -9.04
C HIS A 22 8.42 -17.10 -9.43
N ILE A 23 9.57 -17.50 -9.97
CA ILE A 23 10.60 -16.57 -10.48
C ILE A 23 10.44 -16.45 -11.99
N GLY A 24 9.85 -15.34 -12.44
CA GLY A 24 9.75 -15.00 -13.87
C GLY A 24 11.12 -14.72 -14.51
N ALA A 25 11.21 -14.87 -15.83
CA ALA A 25 12.46 -14.69 -16.57
C ALA A 25 13.06 -13.28 -16.43
N GLU A 26 12.21 -12.27 -16.22
CA GLU A 26 12.60 -10.88 -15.93
C GLU A 26 13.33 -10.71 -14.58
N LYS A 27 13.23 -11.71 -13.69
CA LYS A 27 13.91 -11.77 -12.38
C LYS A 27 15.09 -12.75 -12.37
N ARG A 28 15.54 -13.27 -13.52
CA ARG A 28 16.73 -14.14 -13.63
C ARG A 28 17.99 -13.52 -13.02
N TRP A 29 18.15 -12.21 -13.12
CA TRP A 29 19.24 -11.47 -12.48
C TRP A 29 19.21 -11.56 -10.94
N LEU A 30 18.02 -11.58 -10.32
CA LEU A 30 17.85 -11.71 -8.88
C LEU A 30 18.24 -13.12 -8.42
N LEU A 31 17.79 -14.16 -9.13
CA LEU A 31 18.18 -15.54 -8.83
C LEU A 31 19.69 -15.74 -9.00
N ALA A 32 20.29 -15.23 -10.08
CA ALA A 32 21.73 -15.27 -10.29
C ALA A 32 22.50 -14.51 -9.18
N ALA A 33 22.00 -13.35 -8.71
CA ALA A 33 22.60 -12.61 -7.61
C ALA A 33 22.52 -13.37 -6.27
N ARG A 34 21.41 -14.07 -5.98
CA ARG A 34 21.30 -14.90 -4.76
C ARG A 34 22.16 -16.15 -4.82
N VAL A 35 22.20 -16.84 -5.97
CA VAL A 35 23.14 -17.96 -6.20
C VAL A 35 24.59 -17.51 -6.02
N THR A 36 24.98 -16.35 -6.58
CA THR A 36 26.34 -15.79 -6.39
C THR A 36 26.67 -15.58 -4.91
N ALA A 37 25.72 -15.02 -4.14
CA ALA A 37 25.92 -14.75 -2.72
C ALA A 37 25.98 -16.03 -1.88
N ARG A 38 25.17 -17.05 -2.20
CA ARG A 38 25.20 -18.36 -1.52
C ARG A 38 26.45 -19.16 -1.84
N LEU A 39 26.85 -19.24 -3.12
CA LEU A 39 28.10 -19.85 -3.57
C LEU A 39 29.31 -19.31 -2.80
N ALA A 40 29.40 -17.99 -2.66
CA ALA A 40 30.45 -17.33 -1.87
C ALA A 40 30.35 -17.65 -0.35
N ALA A 41 29.13 -17.81 0.19
CA ALA A 41 28.92 -18.11 1.61
C ALA A 41 29.28 -19.56 1.99
N VAL A 42 29.18 -20.51 1.05
CA VAL A 42 29.59 -21.93 1.24
C VAL A 42 31.03 -22.21 0.81
N GLY A 43 31.76 -21.20 0.30
CA GLY A 43 33.15 -21.34 -0.13
C GLY A 43 33.37 -22.12 -1.43
N GLU A 44 32.32 -22.40 -2.19
CA GLU A 44 32.43 -22.99 -3.53
C GLU A 44 32.82 -21.91 -4.55
N THR A 45 33.53 -22.31 -5.60
CA THR A 45 33.99 -21.43 -6.69
C THR A 45 33.41 -21.84 -8.05
N ASN A 46 32.97 -23.09 -8.19
CA ASN A 46 32.39 -23.64 -9.40
C ASN A 46 30.85 -23.49 -9.42
N GLU A 47 30.36 -22.49 -10.15
CA GLU A 47 28.92 -22.21 -10.35
C GLU A 47 28.13 -23.46 -10.76
N ARG A 48 28.68 -24.28 -11.66
CA ARG A 48 28.01 -25.50 -12.11
C ARG A 48 27.90 -26.51 -10.96
N ARG A 49 28.98 -26.77 -10.22
CA ARG A 49 28.97 -27.70 -9.09
C ARG A 49 28.00 -27.26 -7.98
N TYR A 50 27.92 -25.96 -7.69
CA TYR A 50 26.93 -25.41 -6.76
C TYR A 50 25.49 -25.66 -7.27
N VAL A 51 25.18 -25.34 -8.54
CA VAL A 51 23.82 -25.51 -9.07
C VAL A 51 23.43 -26.99 -9.21
N ASP A 52 24.35 -27.83 -9.67
CA ASP A 52 24.15 -29.28 -9.77
C ASP A 52 23.92 -29.89 -8.36
N HIS A 53 24.58 -29.37 -7.31
CA HIS A 53 24.34 -29.76 -5.91
C HIS A 53 22.98 -29.28 -5.36
N VAL A 54 22.60 -28.02 -5.59
CA VAL A 54 21.32 -27.45 -5.12
C VAL A 54 20.09 -28.09 -5.80
N LEU A 55 20.28 -28.75 -6.94
CA LEU A 55 19.26 -29.53 -7.64
C LEU A 55 19.27 -31.02 -7.26
N ASP A 56 20.26 -31.48 -6.49
CA ASP A 56 20.36 -32.86 -5.99
C ASP A 56 19.65 -32.99 -4.61
N PRO A 57 18.99 -34.12 -4.30
CA PRO A 57 18.35 -34.33 -2.99
C PRO A 57 19.27 -34.14 -1.78
N ALA A 58 20.58 -34.38 -1.91
CA ALA A 58 21.56 -34.12 -0.83
C ALA A 58 21.85 -32.62 -0.61
N GLY A 59 21.46 -31.75 -1.54
CA GLY A 59 21.56 -30.29 -1.43
C GLY A 59 20.29 -29.59 -0.90
N ALA A 60 19.30 -30.34 -0.41
CA ALA A 60 18.03 -29.79 0.06
C ALA A 60 18.17 -28.71 1.16
N GLU A 61 19.19 -28.80 2.02
CA GLU A 61 19.51 -27.76 3.02
C GLU A 61 19.94 -26.45 2.35
N GLU A 62 20.82 -26.52 1.35
CA GLU A 62 21.33 -25.34 0.63
C GLU A 62 20.29 -24.75 -0.33
N LEU A 63 19.39 -25.58 -0.87
CA LEU A 63 18.17 -25.11 -1.51
C LEU A 63 17.30 -24.30 -0.54
N GLY A 64 17.17 -24.74 0.71
CA GLY A 64 16.54 -23.99 1.80
C GLY A 64 17.19 -22.63 2.05
N HIS A 65 18.53 -22.58 2.14
CA HIS A 65 19.27 -21.32 2.27
C HIS A 65 19.11 -20.39 1.06
N LEU A 66 19.08 -20.94 -0.16
CA LEU A 66 18.84 -20.17 -1.38
C LEU A 66 17.40 -19.61 -1.42
N VAL A 67 16.41 -20.41 -1.03
CA VAL A 67 15.01 -19.98 -0.89
C VAL A 67 14.91 -18.82 0.10
N GLU A 68 15.49 -18.93 1.30
CA GLU A 68 15.42 -17.87 2.30
C GLU A 68 16.11 -16.58 1.81
N ALA A 69 17.24 -16.70 1.10
CA ALA A 69 17.90 -15.55 0.47
C ALA A 69 17.05 -14.86 -0.63
N LEU A 70 16.13 -15.58 -1.28
CA LEU A 70 15.25 -15.04 -2.32
C LEU A 70 14.03 -14.29 -1.77
N ARG A 71 13.67 -14.48 -0.50
CA ARG A 71 12.43 -13.95 0.07
C ARG A 71 12.55 -12.48 0.45
N VAL A 72 11.47 -11.74 0.23
CA VAL A 72 11.34 -10.33 0.61
C VAL A 72 10.48 -10.26 1.87
N GLY A 73 11.12 -10.48 3.03
CA GLY A 73 10.48 -10.44 4.35
C GLY A 73 10.11 -9.04 4.85
N GLU A 74 9.87 -8.06 3.97
CA GLU A 74 9.55 -6.69 4.38
C GLU A 74 8.16 -6.61 5.00
N THR A 75 8.11 -6.29 6.28
CA THR A 75 6.90 -6.02 7.06
C THR A 75 7.12 -4.81 7.97
N GLN A 76 6.05 -4.30 8.57
CA GLN A 76 6.09 -3.18 9.52
C GLN A 76 4.83 -3.17 10.39
N PHE A 77 4.93 -2.59 11.58
CA PHE A 77 3.77 -2.36 12.44
C PHE A 77 2.72 -1.50 11.72
N TYR A 78 1.44 -1.80 11.91
CA TYR A 78 0.32 -1.06 11.31
C TYR A 78 0.32 -0.97 9.76
N ARG A 79 0.97 -1.91 9.04
CA ARG A 79 0.99 -1.98 7.56
C ARG A 79 -0.43 -1.95 6.94
N HIS A 80 -0.61 -1.08 5.93
CA HIS A 80 -1.88 -0.79 5.26
C HIS A 80 -2.99 -0.37 6.25
N ALA A 81 -2.75 0.73 6.96
CA ALA A 81 -3.61 1.23 8.03
C ALA A 81 -5.10 1.43 7.69
N SER A 82 -5.50 1.49 6.41
CA SER A 82 -6.93 1.51 6.04
C SER A 82 -7.59 0.15 6.30
N GLN A 83 -7.00 -0.95 5.84
CA GLN A 83 -7.53 -2.29 6.08
C GLN A 83 -7.60 -2.63 7.58
N LEU A 84 -6.65 -2.14 8.38
CA LEU A 84 -6.69 -2.26 9.83
C LEU A 84 -7.86 -1.48 10.45
N ARG A 85 -8.26 -0.34 9.88
CA ARG A 85 -9.52 0.35 10.26
C ARG A 85 -10.75 -0.45 9.84
N ALA A 86 -10.77 -1.08 8.67
CA ALA A 86 -11.87 -1.97 8.26
C ALA A 86 -12.02 -3.15 9.24
N ILE A 87 -10.92 -3.82 9.60
CA ILE A 87 -10.90 -4.90 10.62
C ILE A 87 -11.44 -4.36 11.96
N ARG A 88 -10.95 -3.21 12.43
CA ARG A 88 -11.38 -2.61 13.71
C ARG A 88 -12.85 -2.16 13.72
N ARG A 89 -13.38 -1.68 12.59
CA ARG A 89 -14.71 -1.08 12.48
C ARG A 89 -15.83 -2.07 12.14
N VAL A 90 -15.48 -3.19 11.50
CA VAL A 90 -16.47 -4.12 10.93
C VAL A 90 -16.24 -5.53 11.46
N ALA A 91 -15.07 -6.12 11.21
CA ALA A 91 -14.81 -7.51 11.59
C ALA A 91 -14.78 -7.72 13.11
N LEU A 92 -14.03 -6.90 13.87
CA LEU A 92 -13.92 -7.10 15.32
C LEU A 92 -15.27 -6.92 16.05
N PRO A 93 -16.12 -5.91 15.77
CA PRO A 93 -17.45 -5.81 16.35
C PRO A 93 -18.37 -7.01 16.04
N GLU A 94 -18.45 -7.47 14.79
CA GLU A 94 -19.25 -8.66 14.43
C GLU A 94 -18.71 -9.93 15.11
N ILE A 95 -17.38 -10.12 15.17
CA ILE A 95 -16.75 -11.27 15.84
C ILE A 95 -17.05 -11.26 17.35
N ILE A 96 -16.92 -10.12 18.03
CA ILE A 96 -17.20 -9.98 19.47
C ILE A 96 -18.68 -10.28 19.74
N ALA A 97 -19.59 -9.63 19.03
CA ALA A 97 -21.03 -9.80 19.22
C ALA A 97 -21.52 -11.22 18.90
N ARG A 98 -20.88 -11.93 17.96
CA ARG A 98 -21.09 -13.37 17.76
C ARG A 98 -20.59 -14.17 18.98
N ARG A 99 -19.32 -14.01 19.37
CA ARG A 99 -18.70 -14.83 20.42
C ARG A 99 -19.36 -14.66 21.79
N GLU A 100 -19.86 -13.46 22.09
CA GLU A 100 -20.65 -13.21 23.30
C GLU A 100 -22.04 -13.88 23.26
N ARG A 101 -22.70 -13.93 22.09
CA ARG A 101 -23.96 -14.65 21.87
C ARG A 101 -23.79 -16.17 21.95
N ASP A 102 -22.73 -16.68 21.33
CA ASP A 102 -22.40 -18.12 21.27
C ASP A 102 -21.79 -18.65 22.58
N GLY A 103 -21.67 -17.82 23.62
CA GLY A 103 -21.03 -18.14 24.90
C GLY A 103 -19.53 -18.49 24.83
N THR A 104 -18.92 -18.42 23.64
CA THR A 104 -17.57 -18.91 23.35
C THR A 104 -16.53 -17.86 23.70
N ARG A 105 -15.75 -18.09 24.78
CA ARG A 105 -14.90 -17.07 25.42
C ARG A 105 -13.55 -16.76 24.77
N THR A 106 -13.30 -17.21 23.53
CA THR A 106 -12.02 -16.98 22.85
C THR A 106 -12.22 -16.60 21.39
N ILE A 107 -11.69 -15.44 21.00
CA ILE A 107 -11.52 -15.04 19.61
C ILE A 107 -10.23 -15.66 19.08
N ARG A 108 -10.31 -16.39 17.96
CA ARG A 108 -9.17 -17.11 17.38
C ARG A 108 -8.73 -16.44 16.08
N VAL A 109 -7.49 -15.96 16.01
CA VAL A 109 -6.96 -15.26 14.83
C VAL A 109 -5.78 -16.03 14.23
N TRP A 110 -5.59 -15.97 12.92
CA TRP A 110 -4.40 -16.48 12.25
C TRP A 110 -3.78 -15.42 11.34
N SER A 111 -2.48 -15.13 11.53
CA SER A 111 -1.64 -14.39 10.57
C SER A 111 -0.74 -15.38 9.83
N ALA A 112 -0.95 -15.50 8.52
CA ALA A 112 -0.29 -16.46 7.64
C ALA A 112 0.72 -15.74 6.73
N GLY A 113 2.01 -16.07 6.87
CA GLY A 113 3.13 -15.31 6.32
C GLY A 113 3.46 -14.09 7.19
N CYS A 114 3.60 -14.31 8.50
CA CYS A 114 3.74 -13.24 9.50
C CYS A 114 5.12 -12.55 9.54
N ALA A 115 6.11 -13.06 8.79
CA ALA A 115 7.49 -12.58 8.75
C ALA A 115 8.08 -12.35 10.17
N THR A 116 8.68 -11.19 10.42
CA THR A 116 9.31 -10.84 11.71
C THR A 116 8.32 -10.49 12.83
N GLY A 117 7.01 -10.70 12.66
CA GLY A 117 6.00 -10.67 13.72
C GLY A 117 5.22 -9.36 13.89
N GLU A 118 5.54 -8.30 13.15
CA GLU A 118 4.88 -6.99 13.29
C GLU A 118 3.37 -7.02 13.01
N GLU A 119 2.89 -7.90 12.12
CA GLU A 119 1.45 -8.09 11.88
C GLU A 119 0.73 -8.73 13.07
N PRO A 120 1.06 -9.95 13.54
CA PRO A 120 0.38 -10.55 14.68
C PRO A 120 0.51 -9.72 15.95
N TYR A 121 1.60 -8.97 16.14
CA TYR A 121 1.69 -8.00 17.23
C TYR A 121 0.74 -6.80 17.03
N THR A 122 0.62 -6.24 15.82
CA THR A 122 -0.39 -5.21 15.52
C THR A 122 -1.81 -5.71 15.81
N LEU A 123 -2.12 -6.97 15.47
CA LEU A 123 -3.41 -7.59 15.75
C LEU A 123 -3.65 -7.80 17.24
N ALA A 124 -2.63 -8.25 17.99
CA ALA A 124 -2.71 -8.38 19.45
C ALA A 124 -3.00 -7.04 20.11
N MET A 125 -2.34 -5.96 19.69
CA MET A 125 -2.62 -4.59 20.17
C MET A 125 -4.06 -4.14 19.87
N MET A 126 -4.59 -4.49 18.69
CA MET A 126 -5.96 -4.16 18.29
C MET A 126 -7.02 -4.94 19.08
N LEU A 127 -6.80 -6.25 19.33
CA LEU A 127 -7.69 -7.10 20.12
C LEU A 127 -7.67 -6.70 21.60
N ASP A 128 -6.47 -6.55 22.17
CA ASP A 128 -6.27 -6.10 23.55
C ASP A 128 -6.85 -4.70 23.79
N ALA A 129 -6.82 -3.80 22.79
CA ALA A 129 -7.53 -2.52 22.86
C ALA A 129 -9.07 -2.64 22.74
N ALA A 130 -9.58 -3.57 21.91
CA ALA A 130 -11.02 -3.74 21.70
C ALA A 130 -11.75 -4.44 22.86
N LEU A 131 -11.08 -5.36 23.56
CA LEU A 131 -11.67 -6.15 24.64
C LEU A 131 -11.55 -5.49 26.03
N ARG A 132 -10.60 -4.56 26.18
CA ARG A 132 -10.08 -4.02 27.45
C ARG A 132 -11.10 -3.48 28.47
N SER A 133 -12.28 -3.06 28.01
CA SER A 133 -13.24 -2.27 28.81
C SER A 133 -14.56 -2.98 29.12
N THR A 134 -14.91 -4.05 28.40
CA THR A 134 -16.33 -4.45 28.29
C THR A 134 -16.55 -5.96 28.25
N SER A 135 -15.61 -6.73 27.70
CA SER A 135 -15.88 -8.09 27.26
C SER A 135 -15.35 -9.15 28.23
N ARG A 136 -16.09 -10.26 28.36
CA ARG A 136 -15.61 -11.50 29.02
C ARG A 136 -14.82 -12.41 28.06
N LEU A 137 -14.61 -11.97 26.81
CA LEU A 137 -13.83 -12.70 25.83
C LEU A 137 -12.32 -12.52 26.06
N SER A 138 -11.58 -13.55 25.68
CA SER A 138 -10.13 -13.55 25.51
C SER A 138 -9.78 -13.72 24.04
N PHE A 139 -8.48 -13.73 23.70
CA PHE A 139 -8.03 -14.04 22.35
C PHE A 139 -6.77 -14.91 22.34
N GLU A 140 -6.59 -15.61 21.22
CA GLU A 140 -5.35 -16.29 20.79
C GLU A 140 -5.04 -15.92 19.34
N ILE A 141 -3.75 -15.82 19.01
CA ILE A 141 -3.27 -15.60 17.65
C ILE A 141 -2.31 -16.74 17.29
N LEU A 142 -2.64 -17.50 16.26
CA LEU A 142 -1.65 -18.29 15.54
C LEU A 142 -0.90 -17.36 14.58
N ALA A 143 0.42 -17.40 14.60
CA ALA A 143 1.29 -16.68 13.68
C ALA A 143 2.20 -17.69 13.00
N THR A 144 2.13 -17.79 11.67
CA THR A 144 2.93 -18.76 10.92
C THR A 144 3.75 -18.09 9.84
N ASP A 145 4.97 -18.58 9.63
CA ASP A 145 5.81 -18.22 8.49
C ASP A 145 6.66 -19.43 8.07
N LEU A 146 7.24 -19.37 6.88
CA LEU A 146 8.20 -20.36 6.38
C LEU A 146 9.64 -20.07 6.88
N SER A 147 9.93 -18.86 7.37
CA SER A 147 11.26 -18.48 7.87
C SER A 147 11.38 -18.73 9.37
N GLY A 148 12.08 -19.82 9.75
CA GLY A 148 12.57 -19.99 11.11
C GLY A 148 13.32 -18.76 11.66
N PRO A 149 14.28 -18.17 10.92
CA PRO A 149 14.99 -16.96 11.34
C PRO A 149 14.10 -15.74 11.61
N ALA A 150 13.07 -15.50 10.78
CA ALA A 150 12.13 -14.40 11.00
C ALA A 150 11.18 -14.69 12.18
N LEU A 151 10.73 -15.95 12.33
CA LEU A 151 9.96 -16.38 13.49
C LEU A 151 10.75 -16.23 14.79
N ASP A 152 12.08 -16.37 14.77
CA ASP A 152 12.90 -16.12 15.96
C ASP A 152 13.03 -14.64 16.31
N VAL A 153 13.02 -13.73 15.32
CA VAL A 153 12.83 -12.28 15.58
C VAL A 153 11.45 -12.05 16.20
N ALA A 154 10.41 -12.66 15.63
CA ALA A 154 9.03 -12.54 16.10
C ALA A 154 8.84 -13.04 17.53
N ARG A 155 9.39 -14.22 17.87
CA ARG A 155 9.40 -14.83 19.22
C ARG A 155 10.11 -13.95 20.24
N ARG A 156 11.25 -13.35 19.88
CA ARG A 156 11.93 -12.36 20.73
C ARG A 156 11.06 -11.11 20.93
N GLY A 157 10.40 -10.64 19.87
CA GLY A 157 9.55 -9.45 19.92
C GLY A 157 10.33 -8.17 20.24
N ARG A 158 11.63 -8.13 19.91
CA ARG A 158 12.51 -6.96 20.02
C ARG A 158 12.77 -6.38 18.65
N TYR A 159 12.66 -5.06 18.56
CA TYR A 159 12.79 -4.29 17.32
C TYR A 159 13.53 -2.99 17.61
N ARG A 160 14.17 -2.40 16.60
CA ARG A 160 14.63 -1.00 16.70
C ARG A 160 13.42 -0.07 16.87
N ALA A 161 13.52 0.97 17.68
CA ALA A 161 12.47 1.98 17.92
C ALA A 161 11.97 2.64 16.61
N GLY A 162 12.81 2.65 15.56
CA GLY A 162 12.43 3.07 14.21
C GLY A 162 11.33 2.20 13.54
N ALA A 163 11.18 0.93 13.91
CA ALA A 163 10.12 0.05 13.39
C ALA A 163 8.73 0.48 13.90
N THR A 164 8.65 1.02 15.11
CA THR A 164 7.38 1.45 15.73
C THR A 164 6.88 2.83 15.27
N ARG A 165 7.48 3.45 14.24
CA ARG A 165 7.07 4.77 13.70
C ARG A 165 5.59 4.87 13.30
N ALA A 166 4.97 3.75 12.90
CA ALA A 166 3.56 3.68 12.50
C ALA A 166 2.61 3.28 13.66
N VAL A 167 3.14 2.95 14.85
CA VAL A 167 2.32 2.61 16.02
C VAL A 167 1.71 3.88 16.63
N PRO A 168 0.40 3.92 16.94
CA PRO A 168 -0.21 5.06 17.62
C PRO A 168 0.41 5.32 19.00
N ARG A 169 0.61 6.59 19.37
CA ARG A 169 1.32 7.00 20.60
C ARG A 169 0.64 6.50 21.88
N GLU A 170 -0.69 6.38 21.83
CA GLU A 170 -1.54 5.82 22.88
C GLU A 170 -1.34 4.30 23.07
N VAL A 171 -0.99 3.57 22.01
CA VAL A 171 -0.69 2.13 22.05
C VAL A 171 0.75 1.89 22.52
N MET A 172 1.71 2.75 22.17
CA MET A 172 3.13 2.57 22.54
C MET A 172 3.33 2.28 24.03
N LYS A 173 2.65 3.03 24.92
CA LYS A 173 2.78 2.88 26.38
C LYS A 173 2.30 1.51 26.89
N THR A 174 1.21 1.00 26.33
CA THR A 174 0.53 -0.24 26.78
C THR A 174 1.04 -1.49 26.07
N ALA A 175 1.68 -1.35 24.91
CA ALA A 175 2.17 -2.46 24.10
C ALA A 175 3.69 -2.73 24.22
N PHE A 176 4.51 -1.70 24.47
CA PHE A 176 5.98 -1.81 24.45
C PHE A 176 6.65 -1.40 25.76
N VAL A 177 7.86 -1.92 25.97
CA VAL A 177 8.91 -1.37 26.84
C VAL A 177 10.00 -0.79 25.94
N VAL A 178 10.60 0.34 26.32
CA VAL A 178 11.64 1.03 25.53
C VAL A 178 13.00 0.82 26.20
N HIS A 179 13.99 0.43 25.40
CA HIS A 179 15.34 0.08 25.83
C HIS A 179 16.37 0.82 24.94
N GLY A 180 16.54 2.11 25.18
CA GLY A 180 17.43 2.95 24.36
C GLY A 180 16.91 3.11 22.93
N ASP A 181 17.64 2.56 21.95
CA ASP A 181 17.24 2.50 20.54
C ASP A 181 16.43 1.25 20.18
N GLU A 182 16.24 0.30 21.11
CA GLU A 182 15.33 -0.85 20.97
C GLU A 182 13.98 -0.65 21.67
N VAL A 183 12.98 -1.44 21.25
CA VAL A 183 11.68 -1.61 21.89
C VAL A 183 11.33 -3.10 21.96
N GLU A 184 10.84 -3.54 23.11
CA GLU A 184 10.39 -4.91 23.36
C GLU A 184 8.86 -4.95 23.52
N VAL A 185 8.18 -5.83 22.78
CA VAL A 185 6.74 -6.07 22.96
C VAL A 185 6.50 -6.71 24.32
N ARG A 186 5.58 -6.14 25.10
CA ARG A 186 5.30 -6.57 26.48
C ARG A 186 4.86 -8.04 26.55
N PRO A 187 5.29 -8.80 27.58
CA PRO A 187 4.95 -10.22 27.75
C PRO A 187 3.45 -10.53 27.63
N ALA A 188 2.58 -9.66 28.15
CA ALA A 188 1.12 -9.83 28.11
C ALA A 188 0.53 -9.87 26.70
N LEU A 189 1.19 -9.26 25.70
CA LEU A 189 0.85 -9.41 24.28
C LEU A 189 1.55 -10.62 23.67
N ARG A 190 2.84 -10.86 23.96
CA ARG A 190 3.59 -12.01 23.42
C ARG A 190 2.95 -13.36 23.77
N GLN A 191 2.49 -13.52 25.02
CA GLN A 191 1.82 -14.73 25.52
C GLN A 191 0.46 -15.02 24.85
N ARG A 192 -0.07 -14.10 24.04
CA ARG A 192 -1.28 -14.30 23.23
C ARG A 192 -1.00 -14.85 21.83
N ILE A 193 0.27 -14.99 21.45
CA ILE A 193 0.70 -15.32 20.09
C ILE A 193 1.54 -16.59 20.10
N ARG A 194 1.20 -17.56 19.24
CA ARG A 194 1.95 -18.80 19.05
C ARG A 194 2.63 -18.76 17.67
N PHE A 195 3.96 -18.83 17.65
CA PHE A 195 4.79 -18.70 16.45
C PHE A 195 5.25 -20.07 15.94
N GLU A 196 4.63 -20.55 14.87
CA GLU A 196 4.88 -21.86 14.23
C GLU A 196 5.53 -21.69 12.86
N GLU A 197 6.41 -22.63 12.50
CA GLU A 197 6.90 -22.73 11.13
C GLU A 197 5.87 -23.46 10.25
N LYS A 198 5.61 -22.94 9.05
CA LYS A 198 4.64 -23.51 8.11
C LYS A 198 4.89 -23.10 6.67
N ASN A 199 4.87 -24.10 5.78
CA ASN A 199 4.71 -23.88 4.35
C ASN A 199 3.22 -23.74 4.00
N LEU A 200 2.85 -22.75 3.17
CA LEU A 200 1.47 -22.62 2.70
C LEU A 200 1.08 -23.67 1.66
N LEU A 201 2.04 -24.37 1.06
CA LEU A 201 1.78 -25.51 0.18
C LEU A 201 1.29 -26.76 0.93
N ASP A 202 1.50 -26.84 2.25
CA ASP A 202 1.09 -27.99 3.07
C ASP A 202 -0.40 -28.34 2.91
N ALA A 203 -0.70 -29.61 2.67
CA ALA A 203 -2.09 -30.08 2.56
C ALA A 203 -2.93 -29.89 3.84
N ARG A 204 -2.28 -29.77 5.01
CA ARG A 204 -2.95 -29.63 6.32
C ARG A 204 -2.93 -28.18 6.80
N TYR A 205 -4.12 -27.59 6.94
CA TYR A 205 -4.33 -26.24 7.47
C TYR A 205 -5.07 -26.29 8.81
N PRO A 206 -4.70 -25.45 9.79
CA PRO A 206 -5.44 -25.29 11.04
C PRO A 206 -6.81 -24.63 10.77
N ARG A 207 -7.83 -24.93 11.58
CA ARG A 207 -9.21 -24.47 11.34
C ARG A 207 -9.85 -23.82 12.56
N GLY A 208 -10.98 -23.15 12.32
CA GLY A 208 -11.83 -22.59 13.35
C GLY A 208 -11.43 -21.19 13.79
N PHE A 209 -10.94 -20.35 12.87
CA PHE A 209 -10.55 -18.97 13.13
C PHE A 209 -11.68 -17.98 12.84
N ASP A 210 -11.84 -16.99 13.71
CA ASP A 210 -12.75 -15.85 13.54
C ASP A 210 -12.26 -14.86 12.48
N LEU A 211 -10.93 -14.70 12.38
CA LEU A 211 -10.24 -13.85 11.43
C LEU A 211 -8.95 -14.53 10.96
N VAL A 212 -8.75 -14.63 9.65
CA VAL A 212 -7.49 -15.06 9.01
C VAL A 212 -6.93 -13.89 8.21
N LEU A 213 -5.62 -13.73 8.19
CA LEU A 213 -4.90 -12.78 7.35
C LEU A 213 -3.83 -13.53 6.56
N CYS A 214 -3.72 -13.24 5.27
CA CYS A 214 -2.61 -13.68 4.42
C CYS A 214 -2.29 -12.53 3.47
N ARG A 215 -1.27 -11.74 3.78
CA ARG A 215 -1.11 -10.36 3.26
C ARG A 215 0.29 -10.12 2.74
N ASN A 216 0.41 -9.80 1.45
CA ASN A 216 1.67 -9.64 0.72
C ASN A 216 2.50 -10.95 0.68
N VAL A 217 1.82 -12.08 0.44
CA VAL A 217 2.39 -13.44 0.41
C VAL A 217 1.99 -14.18 -0.88
N LEU A 218 0.71 -14.10 -1.27
CA LEU A 218 0.18 -14.73 -2.47
C LEU A 218 0.78 -14.11 -3.75
N ILE A 219 1.28 -12.88 -3.67
CA ILE A 219 2.05 -12.21 -4.72
C ILE A 219 3.30 -12.97 -5.18
N TYR A 220 3.81 -13.92 -4.40
CA TYR A 220 4.94 -14.77 -4.80
C TYR A 220 4.52 -16.05 -5.53
N PHE A 221 3.23 -16.43 -5.46
CA PHE A 221 2.73 -17.71 -5.94
C PHE A 221 2.16 -17.64 -7.38
N GLY A 222 2.30 -18.73 -8.13
CA GLY A 222 1.62 -18.92 -9.41
C GLY A 222 0.09 -19.02 -9.26
N ARG A 223 -0.67 -18.64 -10.31
CA ARG A 223 -2.15 -18.53 -10.27
C ARG A 223 -2.89 -19.79 -9.80
N ALA A 224 -2.37 -20.99 -10.10
CA ALA A 224 -2.95 -22.25 -9.61
C ALA A 224 -2.75 -22.40 -8.09
N THR A 225 -1.50 -22.25 -7.63
CA THR A 225 -1.08 -22.27 -6.22
C THR A 225 -1.81 -21.21 -5.40
N GLN A 226 -2.03 -20.01 -5.95
CA GLN A 226 -2.83 -18.96 -5.31
C GLN A 226 -4.24 -19.46 -4.97
N ARG A 227 -4.95 -20.07 -5.93
CA ARG A 227 -6.32 -20.58 -5.71
C ARG A 227 -6.36 -21.72 -4.70
N GLU A 228 -5.39 -22.64 -4.75
CA GLU A 228 -5.27 -23.74 -3.80
C GLU A 228 -5.05 -23.24 -2.35
N VAL A 229 -4.12 -22.32 -2.16
CA VAL A 229 -3.86 -21.66 -0.87
C VAL A 229 -5.09 -20.88 -0.41
N LEU A 230 -5.74 -20.12 -1.29
CA LEU A 230 -6.96 -19.36 -0.97
C LEU A 230 -8.14 -20.25 -0.56
N ALA A 231 -8.34 -21.39 -1.23
CA ALA A 231 -9.36 -22.37 -0.84
C ALA A 231 -9.07 -22.97 0.55
N ARG A 232 -7.81 -23.27 0.88
CA ARG A 232 -7.41 -23.76 2.19
C ARG A 232 -7.55 -22.68 3.29
N LEU A 233 -7.16 -21.44 3.02
CA LEU A 233 -7.37 -20.28 3.91
C LEU A 233 -8.86 -20.06 4.17
N SER A 234 -9.69 -20.04 3.12
CA SER A 234 -11.16 -19.94 3.19
C SER A 234 -11.76 -21.00 4.11
N ALA A 235 -11.37 -22.27 3.92
CA ALA A 235 -11.84 -23.40 4.71
C ALA A 235 -11.31 -23.43 6.17
N SER A 236 -10.39 -22.52 6.53
CA SER A 236 -9.86 -22.32 7.89
C SER A 236 -10.69 -21.33 8.72
N VAL A 237 -11.39 -20.41 8.04
CA VAL A 237 -12.29 -19.41 8.62
C VAL A 237 -13.61 -20.07 9.06
N VAL A 238 -14.18 -19.67 10.22
CA VAL A 238 -15.53 -20.11 10.64
C VAL A 238 -16.63 -19.51 9.75
N PRO A 239 -17.83 -20.12 9.63
CA PRO A 239 -18.99 -19.46 9.04
C PRO A 239 -19.24 -18.09 9.69
N GLY A 240 -19.44 -17.04 8.89
CA GLY A 240 -19.51 -15.65 9.36
C GLY A 240 -18.19 -15.02 9.83
N GLY A 241 -17.06 -15.74 9.77
CA GLY A 241 -15.72 -15.22 10.01
C GLY A 241 -15.13 -14.47 8.81
N TYR A 242 -13.90 -13.97 8.94
CA TYR A 242 -13.27 -13.12 7.92
C TYR A 242 -11.91 -13.64 7.41
N LEU A 243 -11.61 -13.35 6.15
CA LEU A 243 -10.28 -13.39 5.55
C LEU A 243 -9.87 -11.98 5.09
N ALA A 244 -8.64 -11.57 5.40
CA ALA A 244 -8.04 -10.33 4.90
C ALA A 244 -6.80 -10.64 4.03
N LEU A 245 -6.85 -10.20 2.77
CA LEU A 245 -5.75 -10.31 1.80
C LEU A 245 -5.03 -8.97 1.64
N GLY A 246 -3.78 -8.95 1.13
CA GLY A 246 -3.07 -7.71 0.84
C GLY A 246 -3.74 -6.89 -0.28
N TYR A 247 -3.35 -5.62 -0.42
CA TYR A 247 -4.06 -4.65 -1.29
C TYR A 247 -4.20 -5.08 -2.77
N THR A 248 -3.18 -5.77 -3.29
CA THR A 248 -3.11 -6.30 -4.67
C THR A 248 -3.64 -7.74 -4.79
N GLU A 249 -3.95 -8.41 -3.69
CA GLU A 249 -4.31 -9.83 -3.63
C GLU A 249 -5.83 -9.98 -3.55
N ARG A 250 -6.40 -10.82 -4.42
CA ARG A 250 -7.85 -10.98 -4.59
C ARG A 250 -8.21 -12.43 -4.88
N LEU A 251 -9.39 -12.85 -4.43
CA LEU A 251 -10.06 -14.03 -4.97
C LEU A 251 -10.47 -13.79 -6.43
N ASP A 252 -10.34 -14.80 -7.29
CA ASP A 252 -11.03 -14.78 -8.59
C ASP A 252 -12.55 -15.00 -8.36
N ALA A 253 -13.37 -14.60 -9.32
CA ALA A 253 -14.82 -14.79 -9.21
C ALA A 253 -15.20 -16.27 -9.40
N GLY A 254 -15.54 -16.95 -8.30
CA GLY A 254 -15.91 -18.37 -8.28
C GLY A 254 -15.33 -19.15 -7.09
N ASP A 255 -14.31 -18.60 -6.41
CA ASP A 255 -13.54 -19.30 -5.35
C ASP A 255 -14.26 -19.38 -3.98
N GLY A 256 -15.44 -20.00 -3.96
CA GLY A 256 -16.08 -20.55 -2.75
C GLY A 256 -16.90 -19.58 -1.90
N GLU A 257 -17.09 -19.95 -0.62
CA GLU A 257 -18.04 -19.33 0.33
C GLU A 257 -17.66 -17.91 0.82
N LEU A 258 -16.61 -17.29 0.29
CA LEU A 258 -16.10 -15.99 0.75
C LEU A 258 -16.69 -14.82 -0.06
N LEU A 259 -17.58 -14.06 0.57
CA LEU A 259 -18.22 -12.89 -0.03
C LEU A 259 -17.34 -11.63 0.17
N PRO A 260 -17.01 -10.86 -0.89
CA PRO A 260 -16.18 -9.66 -0.79
C PRO A 260 -16.96 -8.50 -0.14
N LEU A 261 -16.63 -8.20 1.11
CA LEU A 261 -17.14 -7.06 1.86
C LEU A 261 -16.31 -5.82 1.56
N ARG A 262 -16.86 -4.93 0.73
CA ARG A 262 -16.26 -3.64 0.38
C ARG A 262 -16.62 -2.59 1.44
N THR A 263 -15.63 -1.85 1.90
CA THR A 263 -15.77 -0.74 2.88
C THR A 263 -15.01 0.49 2.38
N ASP A 264 -15.31 1.67 2.91
CA ASP A 264 -14.57 2.92 2.65
C ASP A 264 -13.06 2.81 2.96
N ASP A 265 -12.69 1.84 3.81
CA ASP A 265 -11.35 1.59 4.31
C ASP A 265 -10.62 0.44 3.58
N GLY A 266 -11.29 -0.28 2.68
CA GLY A 266 -10.72 -1.40 1.90
C GLY A 266 -11.65 -2.59 1.75
N VAL A 267 -11.10 -3.73 1.30
CA VAL A 267 -11.82 -4.99 1.13
C VAL A 267 -11.44 -5.98 2.23
N LEU A 268 -12.46 -6.66 2.77
CA LEU A 268 -12.37 -7.89 3.55
C LEU A 268 -13.21 -8.95 2.84
N TYR A 269 -13.03 -10.23 3.19
CA TYR A 269 -13.86 -11.32 2.69
C TYR A 269 -14.57 -11.98 3.89
N ARG A 270 -15.90 -12.05 3.88
CA ARG A 270 -16.70 -12.66 4.96
C ARG A 270 -17.18 -14.03 4.50
N ARG A 271 -16.89 -15.09 5.25
CA ARG A 271 -17.38 -16.43 4.94
C ARG A 271 -18.89 -16.47 5.16
N ALA A 272 -19.63 -17.08 4.25
CA ALA A 272 -21.07 -17.29 4.40
C ALA A 272 -21.38 -17.99 5.73
N ASP A 273 -22.46 -17.58 6.39
CA ASP A 273 -22.97 -18.15 7.65
C ASP A 273 -24.20 -19.06 7.41
N GLY A 274 -24.52 -19.34 6.15
CA GLY A 274 -25.73 -20.07 5.72
C GLY A 274 -27.04 -19.29 5.92
N ALA A 275 -27.01 -18.14 6.60
CA ALA A 275 -28.20 -17.49 7.15
C ALA A 275 -28.41 -16.05 6.68
N THR A 276 -27.42 -15.36 6.13
CA THR A 276 -27.53 -13.91 5.82
C THR A 276 -26.90 -13.51 4.48
N ARG A 277 -27.73 -12.95 3.58
CA ARG A 277 -27.28 -12.03 2.52
C ARG A 277 -26.74 -10.76 3.18
N VAL A 278 -25.47 -10.44 2.97
CA VAL A 278 -24.79 -9.30 3.60
C VAL A 278 -25.50 -7.98 3.29
N VAL A 279 -26.13 -7.39 4.29
CA VAL A 279 -26.58 -5.99 4.26
C VAL A 279 -25.39 -5.12 4.67
N VAL A 280 -24.89 -4.30 3.75
CA VAL A 280 -23.85 -3.31 4.05
C VAL A 280 -24.48 -2.17 4.85
N PRO A 281 -24.01 -1.87 6.09
CA PRO A 281 -24.46 -0.67 6.80
C PRO A 281 -24.03 0.56 6.01
N LYS A 282 -24.99 1.42 5.63
CA LYS A 282 -24.65 2.78 5.18
C LYS A 282 -24.04 3.52 6.37
N SER A 283 -22.88 4.14 6.17
CA SER A 283 -22.25 4.97 7.19
C SER A 283 -23.12 6.19 7.48
N GLU A 284 -23.59 6.32 8.72
CA GLU A 284 -24.38 7.48 9.14
C GLU A 284 -23.52 8.76 9.15
N PRO A 285 -24.12 9.95 8.92
CA PRO A 285 -23.39 11.21 8.93
C PRO A 285 -22.66 11.45 10.25
N LYS A 286 -21.46 12.03 10.16
CA LYS A 286 -20.45 12.22 11.22
C LYS A 286 -20.84 13.21 12.35
N ALA A 287 -22.13 13.43 12.59
CA ALA A 287 -22.65 14.50 13.45
C ALA A 287 -22.92 14.07 14.91
N GLU A 288 -23.43 12.86 15.15
CA GLU A 288 -23.99 12.52 16.47
C GLU A 288 -22.98 12.02 17.51
N LEU A 289 -21.83 11.49 17.08
CA LEU A 289 -20.78 11.05 18.01
C LEU A 289 -20.15 12.20 18.82
N MET A 290 -20.42 13.46 18.45
CA MET A 290 -20.05 14.66 19.23
C MET A 290 -21.05 15.01 20.35
N ARG A 291 -22.26 14.45 20.37
CA ARG A 291 -23.31 14.76 21.37
C ARG A 291 -23.25 13.88 22.63
N ALA A 292 -22.51 12.77 22.59
CA ALA A 292 -22.46 11.77 23.66
C ALA A 292 -21.40 12.03 24.76
N SER A 293 -20.61 13.11 24.66
CA SER A 293 -19.63 13.52 25.68
C SER A 293 -20.10 14.78 26.39
N GLY A 294 -20.99 14.62 27.39
CA GLY A 294 -21.54 15.73 28.16
C GLY A 294 -20.50 16.37 29.09
N ALA A 295 -20.27 17.67 28.94
CA ALA A 295 -19.57 18.50 29.91
C ALA A 295 -20.60 19.31 30.71
N THR A 296 -20.89 18.91 31.94
CA THR A 296 -21.80 19.63 32.85
C THR A 296 -21.19 20.97 33.23
N LEU A 297 -21.76 22.06 32.73
CA LEU A 297 -21.48 23.42 33.20
C LEU A 297 -22.65 23.95 34.03
N LEU A 298 -22.31 24.49 35.20
CA LEU A 298 -23.27 24.93 36.21
C LEU A 298 -23.98 26.22 35.78
N ARG A 299 -25.29 26.30 36.07
CA ARG A 299 -26.06 27.54 36.01
C ARG A 299 -25.48 28.57 37.00
N ARG A 300 -25.29 29.80 36.52
CA ARG A 300 -25.64 31.03 37.24
C ARG A 300 -26.25 32.01 36.24
N ASP A 301 -27.32 32.65 36.66
CA ASP A 301 -28.01 33.70 35.92
C ASP A 301 -27.31 35.06 36.18
N ASP A 302 -27.38 36.00 35.22
CA ASP A 302 -28.02 37.32 35.44
C ASP A 302 -27.78 38.35 34.31
N THR A 303 -28.89 38.98 33.90
CA THR A 303 -29.06 40.35 33.35
C THR A 303 -28.30 40.90 32.11
N LEU A 304 -29.15 41.40 31.18
CA LEU A 304 -29.01 42.36 30.05
C LEU A 304 -28.23 43.68 30.32
N PRO A 305 -28.03 44.62 29.34
CA PRO A 305 -28.34 44.63 27.88
C PRO A 305 -27.21 45.12 26.91
N ARG A 306 -27.55 45.23 25.61
CA ARG A 306 -26.78 45.86 24.51
C ARG A 306 -26.48 47.37 24.69
N ARG A 307 -25.48 47.88 23.93
CA ARG A 307 -25.51 49.25 23.37
C ARG A 307 -24.87 49.34 21.96
N THR A 308 -25.12 50.45 21.25
CA THR A 308 -24.90 50.61 19.78
C THR A 308 -24.34 52.00 19.42
N SER A 309 -23.39 52.10 18.46
CA SER A 309 -23.20 53.29 17.60
C SER A 309 -22.07 53.11 16.53
N ARG A 310 -22.06 53.99 15.51
CA ARG A 310 -21.06 54.16 14.42
C ARG A 310 -21.36 55.53 13.72
N PRO A 311 -20.50 56.09 12.85
CA PRO A 311 -19.16 56.70 13.03
C PRO A 311 -19.27 58.25 13.19
N PRO A 312 -18.21 59.07 12.94
CA PRO A 312 -18.06 59.71 11.62
C PRO A 312 -16.59 59.92 11.11
N SER A 313 -16.36 60.96 10.28
CA SER A 313 -15.45 61.06 9.09
C SER A 313 -14.06 61.74 9.22
N HIS A 314 -13.31 61.71 8.10
CA HIS A 314 -11.98 62.32 7.77
C HIS A 314 -11.80 63.84 7.97
N PRO A 315 -10.53 64.32 8.08
CA PRO A 315 -9.75 64.94 6.96
C PRO A 315 -8.26 64.45 6.90
N GLN A 316 -7.33 64.79 5.98
CA GLN A 316 -7.36 65.38 4.60
C GLN A 316 -6.23 64.87 3.64
N ARG A 317 -5.16 65.65 3.31
CA ARG A 317 -4.16 65.48 2.20
C ARG A 317 -2.99 66.52 2.29
N PRO A 318 -2.08 66.83 1.29
CA PRO A 318 -1.99 66.53 -0.17
C PRO A 318 -0.56 66.12 -0.71
N ASP A 319 -0.22 66.02 -2.03
CA ASP A 319 -1.02 65.66 -3.23
C ASP A 319 -0.55 64.31 -3.85
N GLU A 320 0.39 64.07 -4.80
CA GLU A 320 1.20 64.74 -5.88
C GLU A 320 1.32 63.66 -7.03
N ARG A 321 1.46 63.84 -8.36
CA ARG A 321 2.12 64.73 -9.36
C ARG A 321 3.57 64.31 -9.69
N ILE A 322 3.99 64.01 -10.93
CA ILE A 322 3.56 64.31 -12.34
C ILE A 322 3.79 63.02 -13.22
N ALA A 323 2.85 62.48 -14.02
CA ALA A 323 2.54 62.69 -15.48
C ALA A 323 3.74 62.51 -16.49
N ARG A 324 3.62 62.07 -17.77
CA ARG A 324 2.52 61.96 -18.78
C ARG A 324 2.64 60.76 -19.77
N GLU A 325 1.52 60.52 -20.45
CA GLU A 325 1.21 59.70 -21.66
C GLU A 325 1.63 60.37 -23.02
N PRO A 326 1.27 59.86 -24.24
CA PRO A 326 0.83 58.50 -24.71
C PRO A 326 1.52 58.04 -26.04
N GLY A 327 1.08 56.91 -26.63
CA GLY A 327 1.40 56.54 -28.03
C GLY A 327 0.62 55.34 -28.58
N ASP A 328 -0.19 55.54 -29.63
CA ASP A 328 -1.11 54.56 -30.22
C ASP A 328 -0.67 54.14 -31.65
N ARG A 329 -0.92 52.87 -32.07
CA ARG A 329 -1.23 52.48 -33.47
C ARG A 329 -1.54 50.99 -33.72
N HIS A 330 -2.46 50.80 -34.68
CA HIS A 330 -3.08 49.57 -35.17
C HIS A 330 -2.19 48.48 -35.84
N ALA A 331 -2.51 47.22 -35.51
CA ALA A 331 -2.91 46.08 -36.38
C ALA A 331 -2.12 45.64 -37.64
N LYS A 332 -1.92 44.30 -37.80
CA LYS A 332 -2.45 43.41 -38.87
C LYS A 332 -1.69 42.07 -39.01
N ASP A 333 -2.48 41.04 -39.38
CA ASP A 333 -2.20 39.85 -40.24
C ASP A 333 -0.88 39.05 -40.15
N ARG A 334 -1.03 37.70 -40.04
CA ARG A 334 -0.44 36.60 -40.88
C ARG A 334 1.11 36.50 -41.04
N SER A 335 1.74 35.35 -41.31
CA SER A 335 1.50 33.90 -41.26
C SER A 335 2.76 33.22 -41.87
N ALA A 336 2.84 31.88 -41.92
CA ALA A 336 3.99 31.10 -42.47
C ALA A 336 5.26 31.19 -41.58
N GLU A 337 5.94 30.10 -41.19
CA GLU A 337 6.58 29.02 -41.97
C GLU A 337 7.77 29.50 -42.83
N ALA A 338 8.90 28.77 -42.97
CA ALA A 338 9.53 27.70 -42.18
C ALA A 338 10.90 27.38 -42.85
N LYS A 339 11.84 26.74 -42.12
CA LYS A 339 13.15 26.23 -42.62
C LYS A 339 14.16 27.38 -42.94
N THR A 340 15.49 27.17 -42.95
CA THR A 340 16.28 25.93 -42.98
C THR A 340 17.54 26.00 -42.07
N ALA A 341 17.98 24.82 -41.61
CA ALA A 341 19.19 24.44 -40.85
C ALA A 341 20.49 25.29 -41.09
N THR A 342 21.51 25.32 -40.21
CA THR A 342 22.22 24.11 -39.71
C THR A 342 23.19 24.35 -38.53
N ARG A 343 23.02 23.59 -37.44
CA ARG A 343 24.06 23.03 -36.51
C ARG A 343 23.28 22.15 -35.50
N SER A 344 23.46 20.83 -35.47
CA SER A 344 24.59 20.10 -34.87
C SER A 344 24.79 20.46 -33.39
N ALA A 345 24.38 19.64 -32.42
CA ALA A 345 23.65 18.37 -32.55
C ALA A 345 22.73 18.12 -31.35
N GLY A 346 21.46 17.78 -31.61
CA GLY A 346 20.48 17.32 -30.63
C GLY A 346 19.56 16.28 -31.29
N GLN A 347 19.31 15.17 -30.61
CA GLN A 347 18.42 14.12 -31.13
C GLN A 347 16.97 14.49 -30.80
N HIS A 348 16.14 14.79 -31.81
CA HIS A 348 14.70 14.95 -31.60
C HIS A 348 14.07 13.60 -31.23
N THR A 349 13.97 13.34 -29.93
CA THR A 349 13.17 12.23 -29.39
C THR A 349 11.68 12.55 -29.53
N ALA A 350 10.87 11.54 -29.88
CA ALA A 350 9.41 11.67 -29.82
C ALA A 350 8.94 12.09 -28.41
N PRO A 351 7.86 12.87 -28.28
CA PRO A 351 7.35 13.28 -26.98
C PRO A 351 6.95 12.06 -26.14
N PRO A 352 7.30 12.02 -24.84
CA PRO A 352 7.02 10.87 -23.99
C PRO A 352 5.51 10.64 -23.85
N HIS A 353 5.14 9.37 -23.94
CA HIS A 353 3.76 8.90 -24.00
C HIS A 353 3.50 7.87 -22.89
N LEU A 354 2.34 7.99 -22.23
CA LEU A 354 1.92 7.13 -21.11
C LEU A 354 0.49 6.64 -21.31
N GLU A 355 0.27 5.33 -21.16
CA GLU A 355 -1.04 4.67 -21.27
C GLU A 355 -1.29 3.63 -20.17
N GLY A 356 -2.55 3.26 -19.94
CA GLY A 356 -2.97 2.14 -19.09
C GLY A 356 -3.34 2.51 -17.63
N GLU A 357 -3.22 1.54 -16.72
CA GLU A 357 -3.36 1.75 -15.27
C GLU A 357 -1.97 1.87 -14.62
N LEU A 358 -1.63 3.07 -14.12
CA LEU A 358 -0.31 3.33 -13.54
C LEU A 358 -0.41 3.34 -12.01
N THR A 359 -0.06 2.21 -11.39
CA THR A 359 -0.04 2.07 -9.92
C THR A 359 1.21 1.37 -9.40
N GLY A 360 1.55 1.63 -8.14
CA GLY A 360 2.72 1.11 -7.46
C GLY A 360 4.04 1.60 -8.09
N ASP A 361 5.14 1.01 -7.66
CA ASP A 361 6.48 1.44 -8.09
C ASP A 361 6.72 1.22 -9.59
N SER A 362 6.02 0.28 -10.23
CA SER A 362 6.06 0.10 -11.68
C SER A 362 5.44 1.30 -12.42
N GLY A 363 4.22 1.72 -12.02
CA GLY A 363 3.58 2.92 -12.55
C GLY A 363 4.37 4.19 -12.23
N ALA A 364 4.97 4.29 -11.04
CA ALA A 364 5.81 5.40 -10.64
C ALA A 364 7.13 5.45 -11.42
N LEU A 365 7.74 4.29 -11.72
CA LEU A 365 8.95 4.20 -12.53
C LEU A 365 8.68 4.54 -13.99
N ALA A 366 7.58 4.02 -14.58
CA ALA A 366 7.15 4.39 -15.93
C ALA A 366 6.87 5.90 -16.03
N ALA A 367 6.15 6.48 -15.07
CA ALA A 367 5.91 7.91 -15.02
C ALA A 367 7.21 8.72 -14.86
N ARG A 368 8.15 8.29 -14.00
CA ARG A 368 9.46 8.95 -13.84
C ARG A 368 10.30 8.87 -15.11
N ALA A 369 10.33 7.73 -15.79
CA ALA A 369 11.08 7.54 -17.04
C ALA A 369 10.51 8.41 -18.16
N ALA A 370 9.18 8.50 -18.28
CA ALA A 370 8.52 9.38 -19.26
C ALA A 370 8.82 10.87 -19.00
N VAL A 371 8.84 11.33 -17.75
CA VAL A 371 9.04 12.76 -17.46
C VAL A 371 10.50 13.17 -17.28
N ALA A 372 11.45 12.24 -17.14
CA ALA A 372 12.86 12.57 -16.93
C ALA A 372 13.49 13.37 -18.10
N PRO A 373 13.26 13.07 -19.40
CA PRO A 373 13.78 13.88 -20.50
C PRO A 373 13.23 15.32 -20.51
N LEU A 374 11.98 15.50 -20.10
CA LEU A 374 11.33 16.81 -19.98
C LEU A 374 11.90 17.62 -18.82
N LEU A 375 12.06 17.00 -17.65
CA LEU A 375 12.68 17.61 -16.46
C LEU A 375 14.18 17.92 -16.65
N ALA A 376 14.85 17.25 -17.58
CA ALA A 376 16.24 17.48 -17.94
C ALA A 376 16.42 18.53 -19.05
N GLY A 377 15.35 19.08 -19.63
CA GLY A 377 15.42 20.03 -20.74
C GLY A 377 15.94 19.44 -22.06
N VAL A 378 15.86 18.11 -22.22
CA VAL A 378 16.41 17.39 -23.40
C VAL A 378 15.42 17.35 -24.58
N ILE A 379 14.15 17.69 -24.34
CA ILE A 379 13.09 17.71 -25.35
C ILE A 379 12.56 19.14 -25.54
N GLU A 380 12.75 19.68 -26.73
CA GLU A 380 12.17 20.96 -27.17
C GLU A 380 11.18 20.74 -28.34
N PRO A 381 9.94 21.29 -28.27
CA PRO A 381 9.29 21.85 -27.09
C PRO A 381 8.90 20.76 -26.06
N PRO A 382 8.87 21.07 -24.75
CA PRO A 382 8.63 20.06 -23.71
C PRO A 382 7.13 19.68 -23.61
N VAL A 383 6.70 18.74 -24.45
CA VAL A 383 5.33 18.18 -24.44
C VAL A 383 5.31 16.80 -23.78
N LEU A 384 4.47 16.62 -22.76
CA LEU A 384 4.11 15.32 -22.20
C LEU A 384 2.78 14.87 -22.80
N SER A 385 2.72 13.63 -23.32
CA SER A 385 1.47 12.99 -23.72
C SER A 385 1.06 11.95 -22.68
N VAL A 386 -0.16 12.04 -22.19
CA VAL A 386 -0.80 11.02 -21.37
C VAL A 386 -2.11 10.68 -22.04
N ALA A 387 -2.27 9.43 -22.48
CA ALA A 387 -3.46 8.90 -23.13
C ALA A 387 -4.05 7.74 -22.30
N GLY A 388 -5.35 7.46 -22.42
CA GLY A 388 -6.00 6.27 -21.83
C GLY A 388 -5.82 6.02 -20.33
N LEU A 389 -5.32 6.98 -19.54
CA LEU A 389 -4.96 6.78 -18.14
C LEU A 389 -6.20 6.61 -17.24
N LEU A 390 -6.60 5.35 -17.01
CA LEU A 390 -7.80 5.00 -16.27
C LEU A 390 -7.67 5.29 -14.77
N TYR A 391 -6.53 4.95 -14.18
CA TYR A 391 -6.24 5.16 -12.76
C TYR A 391 -4.75 5.48 -12.54
N ALA A 392 -4.50 6.41 -11.61
CA ALA A 392 -3.16 6.76 -11.14
C ALA A 392 -3.18 6.92 -9.61
N ASP A 393 -2.18 6.39 -8.92
CA ASP A 393 -2.07 6.53 -7.47
C ASP A 393 -1.45 7.89 -7.04
N ARG A 394 -1.25 8.04 -5.73
CA ARG A 394 -0.76 9.28 -5.09
C ARG A 394 0.74 9.55 -5.29
N GLU A 395 1.51 8.59 -5.79
CA GLU A 395 2.92 8.71 -6.20
C GLU A 395 2.99 9.11 -7.68
N VAL A 396 2.33 8.35 -8.55
CA VAL A 396 2.22 8.64 -9.99
C VAL A 396 1.66 10.05 -10.23
N SER A 397 0.58 10.40 -9.54
CA SER A 397 -0.03 11.74 -9.68
C SER A 397 0.86 12.88 -9.17
N ARG A 398 1.81 12.61 -8.26
CA ARG A 398 2.82 13.60 -7.81
C ARG A 398 3.94 13.78 -8.83
N ILE A 399 4.34 12.71 -9.51
CA ILE A 399 5.35 12.73 -10.57
C ILE A 399 4.82 13.52 -11.78
N LEU A 400 3.60 13.22 -12.22
CA LEU A 400 2.91 13.94 -13.30
C LEU A 400 2.70 15.43 -12.95
N ALA A 401 2.30 15.75 -11.72
CA ALA A 401 2.17 17.14 -11.27
C ALA A 401 3.50 17.91 -11.30
N ARG A 402 4.63 17.28 -10.95
CA ARG A 402 5.96 17.92 -11.02
C ARG A 402 6.41 18.18 -12.45
N ALA A 403 6.14 17.25 -13.37
CA ALA A 403 6.42 17.46 -14.79
C ALA A 403 5.59 18.62 -15.37
N ALA A 404 4.29 18.65 -15.03
CA ALA A 404 3.41 19.74 -15.40
C ALA A 404 3.88 21.12 -14.89
N ALA A 405 4.44 21.17 -13.67
CA ALA A 405 5.03 22.39 -13.11
C ALA A 405 6.20 22.92 -13.95
N ALA A 406 7.10 22.04 -14.37
CA ALA A 406 8.27 22.40 -15.16
C ALA A 406 7.87 22.87 -16.57
N ILE A 407 6.95 22.15 -17.24
CA ILE A 407 6.41 22.51 -18.55
C ILE A 407 5.78 23.92 -18.53
N ALA A 408 4.99 24.22 -17.48
CA ALA A 408 4.39 25.53 -17.29
C ALA A 408 5.43 26.65 -17.03
N ALA A 409 6.54 26.35 -16.36
CA ALA A 409 7.63 27.31 -16.12
C ALA A 409 8.37 27.72 -17.42
N HIS A 410 8.33 26.87 -18.45
CA HIS A 410 8.84 27.16 -19.80
C HIS A 410 7.76 27.73 -20.75
N GLY A 411 6.60 28.15 -20.23
CA GLY A 411 5.51 28.75 -21.03
C GLY A 411 4.89 27.82 -22.08
N THR A 412 5.17 26.52 -22.02
CA THR A 412 4.74 25.52 -23.00
C THR A 412 3.42 24.87 -22.56
N PRO A 413 2.46 24.60 -23.47
CA PRO A 413 1.19 23.96 -23.10
C PRO A 413 1.33 22.48 -22.76
N LEU A 414 0.48 22.00 -21.84
CA LEU A 414 0.41 20.59 -21.43
C LEU A 414 -0.84 19.92 -22.01
N SER A 415 -0.65 18.93 -22.89
CA SER A 415 -1.74 18.18 -23.50
C SER A 415 -2.05 16.90 -22.73
N ILE A 416 -3.29 16.76 -22.23
CA ILE A 416 -3.76 15.56 -21.52
C ILE A 416 -4.97 15.00 -22.26
N THR A 417 -4.85 13.81 -22.84
CA THR A 417 -5.88 13.18 -23.67
C THR A 417 -6.39 11.90 -23.00
N GLY A 418 -7.68 11.56 -23.11
CA GLY A 418 -8.24 10.30 -22.60
C GLY A 418 -8.11 9.97 -21.09
N ALA A 419 -7.38 10.74 -20.28
CA ALA A 419 -7.17 10.47 -18.86
C ALA A 419 -8.45 10.67 -18.02
N SER A 420 -8.62 9.86 -16.98
CA SER A 420 -9.86 9.79 -16.22
C SER A 420 -10.13 11.00 -15.33
N GLU A 421 -11.42 11.26 -15.11
CA GLU A 421 -11.94 12.44 -14.39
C GLU A 421 -11.61 12.48 -12.88
N GLY A 422 -11.05 11.39 -12.33
CA GLY A 422 -10.43 11.39 -11.00
C GLY A 422 -9.03 11.99 -11.02
N VAL A 423 -8.21 11.61 -12.01
CA VAL A 423 -6.83 12.07 -12.18
C VAL A 423 -6.81 13.55 -12.60
N ARG A 424 -7.67 13.95 -13.54
CA ARG A 424 -7.85 15.37 -13.95
C ARG A 424 -8.09 16.29 -12.74
N ARG A 425 -9.08 15.96 -11.90
CA ARG A 425 -9.40 16.75 -10.69
C ARG A 425 -8.31 16.70 -9.62
N PHE A 426 -7.49 15.64 -9.53
CA PHE A 426 -6.34 15.64 -8.62
C PHE A 426 -5.26 16.62 -9.07
N LEU A 427 -4.89 16.62 -10.36
CA LEU A 427 -3.88 17.53 -10.90
C LEU A 427 -4.30 18.99 -10.73
N VAL A 428 -5.54 19.33 -11.08
CA VAL A 428 -6.11 20.68 -10.89
C VAL A 428 -6.16 21.08 -9.41
N ARG A 429 -6.69 20.23 -8.52
CA ARG A 429 -6.76 20.55 -7.07
C ARG A 429 -5.40 20.66 -6.38
N SER A 430 -4.34 20.14 -6.98
CA SER A 430 -2.99 20.26 -6.43
C SER A 430 -2.41 21.68 -6.54
N HIS A 431 -3.06 22.61 -7.26
CA HIS A 431 -2.61 24.01 -7.47
C HIS A 431 -1.24 24.13 -8.16
N VAL A 432 -0.84 23.13 -8.95
CA VAL A 432 0.47 23.09 -9.63
C VAL A 432 0.41 23.55 -11.09
N VAL A 433 -0.80 23.70 -11.66
CA VAL A 433 -1.01 24.08 -13.07
C VAL A 433 -2.17 25.09 -13.16
N PRO A 434 -2.04 26.22 -13.89
CA PRO A 434 -3.17 27.10 -14.18
C PRO A 434 -4.17 26.40 -15.13
N PRO A 435 -5.50 26.56 -14.95
CA PRO A 435 -6.49 25.90 -15.81
C PRO A 435 -6.32 26.14 -17.31
N ALA A 436 -5.79 27.31 -17.70
CA ALA A 436 -5.56 27.70 -19.10
C ALA A 436 -4.40 26.96 -19.81
N VAL A 437 -3.59 26.17 -19.10
CA VAL A 437 -2.43 25.44 -19.67
C VAL A 437 -2.79 24.00 -20.05
N LEU A 438 -3.99 23.53 -19.68
CA LEU A 438 -4.51 22.21 -20.05
C LEU A 438 -5.26 22.30 -21.38
N THR A 439 -4.65 21.83 -22.48
CA THR A 439 -5.35 21.73 -23.75
C THR A 439 -6.21 20.47 -23.78
N GLU A 440 -7.53 20.63 -23.85
CA GLU A 440 -8.41 19.53 -24.25
C GLU A 440 -8.23 19.27 -25.75
N SER A 441 -7.70 18.10 -26.11
CA SER A 441 -7.86 17.60 -27.47
C SER A 441 -9.33 17.25 -27.67
N SER A 442 -10.08 18.17 -28.29
CA SER A 442 -11.39 17.87 -28.86
C SER A 442 -11.30 16.65 -29.78
N LYS A 443 -12.32 15.79 -29.77
CA LYS A 443 -12.31 14.52 -30.51
C LYS A 443 -12.04 14.70 -32.00
N SER A 444 -11.13 13.88 -32.50
CA SER A 444 -11.29 13.14 -33.76
C SER A 444 -11.23 11.66 -33.43
#